data_AF-A0A414T2Q2-F1
#
_entry.id   AF-A0A414T2Q2-F1
#
_cell.length_a   1.000
_cell.length_b   1.000
_cell.length_c   1.000
_cell.angle_alpha   90.00
_cell.angle_beta   90.00
_cell.angle_gamma   90.00
#
_symmetry.space_group_name_H-M   'P 1'
#
loop_
_entity.id
_entity.type
_entity.pdbx_description
1 polymer ?
#
loop_
_entity_poly.entity_id
_entity_poly.type
_entity_poly.pdbx_seq_one_letter_code
_entity_poly.pdbx_strand_id
1 'polypeptide(L)'
;MRCAMTDKKDCMTMEQAEQKMECLREVFSIVRLVDGEMLEKRAEHSPDADAMEMCQCYSFWNKAKPCENCISMKSLREKKQAAKLEFLDSDIFQVFSRYVEIDGKPYVMEMLKKLDEDTLIDAVGYGKMVQKLSVYNDKLYRDALTGAYNRRYYEDEIKHVKGKAGVAILDVDDFKLYNDMHGHHAGDMALITVVEVIRQYIRKTDKLIRYGGDEFLLILPEIDNENFVQKLNKIKKKIAETSVPGYNRIKLSVSIGGVSATEETVEEAVQRADKQMYLAKMYKDTAMVEEMDQKIAEEDHVEHTDILRPLILIVDDSKINRELLVEILQDKYQIIEAENGNECVEKLEKYGNDIALILLDIVMPKMDGFAVLEYMNQEQWIDDIPVIVISGEDSEEYIWRAYEAGAVDYIRRPFDMRIVYQRVFNMIKLYAKQRRLVKILTAQIEERENLSQISDKS
;
A
#
# COMPACT_ATOMS: atom_id res chain seq x y z
N MET A 1 9.79 73.58 -7.52
CA MET A 1 9.80 73.01 -8.89
C MET A 1 10.82 71.87 -8.95
N ARG A 2 10.39 70.64 -8.70
CA ARG A 2 11.09 69.43 -9.15
C ARG A 2 10.05 68.58 -9.85
N CYS A 3 10.20 68.51 -11.16
CA CYS A 3 9.34 67.79 -12.08
C CYS A 3 9.45 66.29 -11.74
N ALA A 4 8.37 65.69 -11.24
CA ALA A 4 8.23 64.24 -11.21
C ALA A 4 7.90 63.81 -12.64
N MET A 5 8.92 63.42 -13.41
CA MET A 5 8.72 62.68 -14.64
C MET A 5 8.21 61.29 -14.25
N THR A 6 6.89 61.14 -14.11
CA THR A 6 6.25 59.82 -14.18
C THR A 6 6.39 59.35 -15.63
N ASP A 7 7.08 58.23 -15.82
CA ASP A 7 7.31 57.60 -17.11
C ASP A 7 6.00 57.47 -17.90
N LYS A 8 5.84 58.24 -18.98
CA LYS A 8 4.76 58.16 -19.97
C LYS A 8 4.74 56.82 -20.75
N LYS A 9 5.49 55.80 -20.33
CA LYS A 9 5.68 54.54 -21.07
C LYS A 9 4.58 53.49 -20.84
N ASP A 10 3.77 53.65 -19.81
CA ASP A 10 2.80 52.63 -19.40
C ASP A 10 1.35 53.01 -19.73
N CYS A 11 1.06 54.22 -20.25
CA CYS A 11 -0.26 54.64 -20.71
C CYS A 11 -0.39 54.49 -22.24
N MET A 12 -1.46 53.84 -22.71
CA MET A 12 -1.75 53.68 -24.15
C MET A 12 -3.26 53.57 -24.42
N THR A 13 -3.69 53.71 -25.67
CA THR A 13 -5.09 53.40 -26.06
C THR A 13 -5.28 51.90 -26.27
N MET A 14 -6.53 51.40 -26.27
CA MET A 14 -6.78 49.98 -26.56
C MET A 14 -6.23 49.57 -27.94
N GLU A 15 -6.39 50.42 -28.95
CA GLU A 15 -5.84 50.19 -30.30
C GLU A 15 -4.30 50.08 -30.29
N GLN A 16 -3.63 50.93 -29.52
CA GLN A 16 -2.17 50.85 -29.33
C GLN A 16 -1.75 49.60 -28.55
N ALA A 17 -2.55 49.18 -27.57
CA ALA A 17 -2.30 47.95 -26.82
C ALA A 17 -2.44 46.72 -27.72
N GLU A 18 -3.47 46.65 -28.56
CA GLU A 18 -3.68 45.57 -29.52
C GLU A 18 -2.54 45.45 -30.52
N GLN A 19 -2.13 46.57 -31.14
CA GLN A 19 -0.97 46.61 -32.05
C GLN A 19 0.31 46.13 -31.36
N LYS A 20 0.54 46.57 -30.12
CA LYS A 20 1.70 46.16 -29.33
C LYS A 20 1.66 44.67 -28.99
N MET A 21 0.48 44.14 -28.64
CA MET A 21 0.30 42.71 -28.38
C MET A 21 0.55 41.88 -29.64
N GLU A 22 0.12 42.36 -30.81
CA GLU A 22 0.35 41.69 -32.08
C GLU A 22 1.85 41.58 -32.39
N CYS A 23 2.61 42.67 -32.24
CA CYS A 23 4.08 42.61 -32.36
C CYS A 23 4.71 41.68 -31.33
N LEU A 24 4.21 41.65 -30.09
CA LEU A 24 4.75 40.78 -29.04
C LEU A 24 4.44 39.30 -29.29
N ARG A 25 3.36 38.97 -30.00
CA ARG A 25 3.03 37.57 -30.38
C ARG A 25 4.03 36.96 -31.36
N GLU A 26 4.85 37.76 -32.03
CA GLU A 26 5.97 37.25 -32.83
C GLU A 26 7.08 36.63 -31.97
N VAL A 27 7.20 37.04 -30.70
CA VAL A 27 8.26 36.62 -29.78
C VAL A 27 7.74 35.74 -28.64
N PHE A 28 6.51 35.99 -28.19
CA PHE A 28 5.88 35.31 -27.08
C PHE A 28 4.78 34.40 -27.61
N SER A 29 4.77 33.14 -27.15
CA SER A 29 3.77 32.15 -27.51
C SER A 29 2.35 32.64 -27.21
N ILE A 30 2.20 33.41 -26.13
CA ILE A 30 0.91 33.98 -25.72
C ILE A 30 1.11 35.37 -25.17
N VAL A 31 0.26 36.30 -25.61
CA VAL A 31 0.15 37.65 -25.07
C VAL A 31 -1.32 37.95 -24.80
N ARG A 32 -1.65 38.26 -23.55
CA ARG A 32 -3.03 38.57 -23.12
C ARG A 32 -3.08 39.76 -22.16
N LEU A 33 -4.25 40.39 -22.07
CA LEU A 33 -4.56 41.42 -21.09
C LEU A 33 -5.43 40.82 -19.98
N VAL A 34 -5.11 41.17 -18.75
CA VAL A 34 -5.88 40.84 -17.57
C VAL A 34 -6.38 42.15 -16.96
N ASP A 35 -7.69 42.24 -16.75
CA ASP A 35 -8.32 43.41 -16.15
C ASP A 35 -7.86 43.59 -14.68
N GLY A 36 -7.31 44.76 -14.38
CA GLY A 36 -6.84 45.11 -13.04
C GLY A 36 -7.96 45.25 -12.01
N GLU A 37 -9.14 45.73 -12.41
CA GLU A 37 -10.29 45.87 -11.51
C GLU A 37 -10.85 44.49 -11.11
N MET A 38 -10.83 43.51 -12.03
CA MET A 38 -11.20 42.12 -11.70
C MET A 38 -10.20 41.47 -10.75
N LEU A 39 -8.91 41.76 -10.94
CA LEU A 39 -7.83 41.27 -10.08
C LEU A 39 -7.93 41.83 -8.65
N GLU A 40 -8.25 43.11 -8.49
CA GLU A 40 -8.45 43.75 -7.19
C GLU A 40 -9.69 43.22 -6.45
N LYS A 41 -10.84 43.11 -7.13
CA LYS A 41 -12.08 42.55 -6.54
C LYS A 41 -11.90 41.14 -5.99
N ARG A 42 -11.03 40.32 -6.60
CA ARG A 42 -10.70 38.98 -6.13
C ARG A 42 -9.92 38.97 -4.82
N ALA A 43 -9.04 39.94 -4.58
CA ALA A 43 -8.21 40.01 -3.37
C ALA A 43 -9.03 40.33 -2.11
N GLU A 44 -10.25 40.84 -2.27
CA GLU A 44 -11.16 41.21 -1.18
C GLU A 44 -12.14 40.10 -0.78
N HIS A 45 -12.26 39.02 -1.57
CA HIS A 45 -13.20 37.92 -1.32
C HIS A 45 -12.51 36.69 -0.69
N SER A 46 -13.19 36.10 0.31
CA SER A 46 -12.81 34.86 1.00
C SER A 46 -12.64 33.68 0.03
N PRO A 47 -11.74 32.71 0.29
CA PRO A 47 -11.49 31.53 -0.56
C PRO A 47 -12.69 30.58 -0.80
N ASP A 48 -13.87 30.86 -0.22
CA ASP A 48 -15.07 30.01 -0.24
C ASP A 48 -16.19 30.45 -1.21
N ALA A 49 -15.97 31.49 -2.03
CA ALA A 49 -16.95 31.88 -3.04
C ALA A 49 -16.75 31.09 -4.35
N ASP A 50 -17.85 30.55 -4.90
CA ASP A 50 -17.92 29.74 -6.13
C ASP A 50 -16.88 30.16 -7.18
N ALA A 51 -15.81 29.37 -7.28
CA ALA A 51 -14.61 29.67 -8.06
C ALA A 51 -14.80 29.58 -9.58
N MET A 52 -16.02 29.39 -10.07
CA MET A 52 -16.31 28.95 -11.44
C MET A 52 -16.22 30.07 -12.50
N GLU A 53 -16.25 31.36 -12.13
CA GLU A 53 -16.24 32.46 -13.12
C GLU A 53 -15.04 33.42 -13.07
N MET A 54 -14.03 33.20 -12.22
CA MET A 54 -13.31 34.36 -11.65
C MET A 54 -11.82 34.55 -11.95
N CYS A 55 -11.24 33.89 -12.96
CA CYS A 55 -9.95 34.33 -13.56
C CYS A 55 -9.61 33.56 -14.84
N GLN A 56 -9.33 34.26 -15.95
CA GLN A 56 -8.84 33.64 -17.21
C GLN A 56 -7.50 32.90 -17.06
N CYS A 57 -6.79 33.06 -15.93
CA CYS A 57 -5.59 32.31 -15.62
C CYS A 57 -5.87 30.85 -15.23
N TYR A 58 -7.03 30.57 -14.64
CA TYR A 58 -7.37 29.25 -14.08
C TYR A 58 -7.60 28.22 -15.19
N SER A 59 -8.41 28.59 -16.19
CA SER A 59 -8.64 27.78 -17.39
C SER A 59 -7.36 27.60 -18.21
N PHE A 60 -6.48 28.61 -18.20
CA PHE A 60 -5.27 28.57 -18.99
C PHE A 60 -4.16 27.68 -18.39
N TRP A 61 -3.97 27.70 -17.07
CA TRP A 61 -2.94 26.90 -16.39
C TRP A 61 -3.45 25.56 -15.84
N ASN A 62 -4.71 25.22 -16.06
CA ASN A 62 -5.37 24.01 -15.54
C ASN A 62 -5.16 23.80 -14.01
N LYS A 63 -5.10 24.89 -13.24
CA LYS A 63 -4.91 24.82 -11.79
C LYS A 63 -6.27 24.62 -11.12
N ALA A 64 -6.37 23.78 -10.09
CA ALA A 64 -7.61 23.50 -9.35
C ALA A 64 -7.92 24.52 -8.22
N LYS A 65 -6.99 25.43 -7.92
CA LYS A 65 -7.10 26.40 -6.82
C LYS A 65 -6.57 27.79 -7.22
N PRO A 66 -7.02 28.87 -6.55
CA PRO A 66 -6.44 30.20 -6.67
C PRO A 66 -4.92 30.20 -6.46
N CYS A 67 -4.19 30.98 -7.25
CA CYS A 67 -2.74 31.13 -7.09
C CYS A 67 -2.41 32.00 -5.87
N GLU A 68 -1.78 31.43 -4.84
CA GLU A 68 -1.31 32.16 -3.65
C GLU A 68 -0.28 33.26 -4.01
N ASN A 69 0.54 33.02 -5.04
CA ASN A 69 1.54 33.95 -5.54
C ASN A 69 1.20 34.44 -6.97
N CYS A 70 0.09 35.17 -7.09
CA CYS A 70 -0.34 35.75 -8.37
C CYS A 70 0.65 36.83 -8.85
N ILE A 71 1.37 36.55 -9.95
CA ILE A 71 2.33 37.50 -10.52
C ILE A 71 1.63 38.74 -11.09
N SER A 72 0.40 38.56 -11.59
CA SER A 72 -0.43 39.62 -12.15
C SER A 72 -0.83 40.61 -11.04
N MET A 73 -1.24 40.10 -9.87
CA MET A 73 -1.49 40.93 -8.69
C MET A 73 -0.24 41.68 -8.23
N LYS A 74 0.91 41.01 -8.24
CA LYS A 74 2.18 41.63 -7.85
C LYS A 74 2.54 42.80 -8.78
N SER A 75 2.47 42.58 -10.08
CA SER A 75 2.74 43.63 -11.08
C SER A 75 1.75 44.79 -10.99
N LEU A 76 0.48 44.50 -10.74
CA LEU A 76 -0.58 45.51 -10.55
C LEU A 76 -0.32 46.40 -9.32
N ARG A 77 -0.09 45.78 -8.15
CA ARG A 77 0.15 46.50 -6.88
C ARG A 77 1.45 47.29 -6.88
N GLU A 78 2.51 46.71 -7.41
CA GLU A 78 3.83 47.34 -7.43
C GLU A 78 4.02 48.30 -8.62
N LYS A 79 3.07 48.34 -9.57
CA LYS A 79 3.16 49.06 -10.85
C LYS A 79 4.50 48.82 -11.56
N LYS A 80 4.92 47.56 -11.60
CA LYS A 80 6.22 47.12 -12.12
C LYS A 80 6.07 45.92 -13.04
N GLN A 81 7.15 45.61 -13.76
CA GLN A 81 7.30 44.33 -14.43
C GLN A 81 7.81 43.28 -13.45
N ALA A 82 7.26 42.07 -13.53
CA ALA A 82 7.72 40.91 -12.81
C ALA A 82 7.84 39.73 -13.79
N ALA A 83 8.71 38.78 -13.48
CA ALA A 83 8.82 37.52 -14.20
C ALA A 83 8.83 36.34 -13.22
N LYS A 84 8.24 35.22 -13.64
CA LYS A 84 8.35 33.93 -12.95
C LYS A 84 8.48 32.80 -13.96
N LEU A 85 8.86 31.64 -13.46
CA LEU A 85 8.76 30.38 -14.18
C LEU A 85 7.50 29.65 -13.70
N GLU A 86 6.74 29.11 -14.64
CA GLU A 86 5.59 28.24 -14.40
C GLU A 86 5.82 26.93 -15.13
N PHE A 87 5.41 25.82 -14.50
CA PHE A 87 5.53 24.48 -15.04
C PHE A 87 4.12 23.99 -15.38
N LEU A 88 3.91 23.61 -16.64
CA LEU A 88 2.67 22.98 -17.10
C LEU A 88 3.05 21.64 -17.70
N ASP A 89 2.73 20.56 -17.01
CA ASP A 89 3.15 19.19 -17.34
C ASP A 89 4.67 19.07 -17.53
N SER A 90 5.13 18.92 -18.78
CA SER A 90 6.54 18.81 -19.16
C SER A 90 7.12 20.09 -19.76
N ASP A 91 6.28 21.12 -19.94
CA ASP A 91 6.67 22.39 -20.53
C ASP A 91 6.97 23.44 -19.46
N ILE A 92 8.05 24.19 -19.68
CA ILE A 92 8.43 25.31 -18.82
C ILE A 92 8.04 26.60 -19.53
N PHE A 93 7.29 27.45 -18.85
CA PHE A 93 6.90 28.76 -19.34
C PHE A 93 7.57 29.86 -18.52
N GLN A 94 8.22 30.78 -19.22
CA GLN A 94 8.61 32.05 -18.63
C GLN A 94 7.44 33.02 -18.75
N VAL A 95 6.88 33.39 -17.61
CA VAL A 95 5.71 34.27 -17.53
C VAL A 95 6.18 35.66 -17.13
N PHE A 96 6.04 36.61 -18.04
CA PHE A 96 6.26 38.03 -17.79
C PHE A 96 4.91 38.70 -17.54
N SER A 97 4.86 39.58 -16.55
CA SER A 97 3.67 40.31 -16.17
C SER A 97 4.03 41.77 -15.99
N ARG A 98 3.38 42.65 -16.73
CA ARG A 98 3.66 44.08 -16.72
C ARG A 98 2.37 44.88 -16.53
N TYR A 99 2.39 45.81 -15.58
CA TYR A 99 1.34 46.81 -15.44
C TYR A 99 1.29 47.74 -16.65
N VAL A 100 0.09 47.98 -17.17
CA VAL A 100 -0.19 48.96 -18.21
C VAL A 100 -1.50 49.67 -17.88
N GLU A 101 -1.63 50.92 -18.29
CA GLU A 101 -2.84 51.72 -18.17
C GLU A 101 -3.40 51.94 -19.58
N ILE A 102 -4.59 51.41 -19.84
CA ILE A 102 -5.23 51.45 -21.15
C ILE A 102 -6.51 52.28 -21.04
N ASP A 103 -6.57 53.39 -21.78
CA ASP A 103 -7.70 54.33 -21.75
C ASP A 103 -8.09 54.78 -20.32
N GLY A 104 -7.07 54.97 -19.46
CA GLY A 104 -7.23 55.39 -18.06
C GLY A 104 -7.64 54.26 -17.09
N LYS A 105 -7.70 53.01 -17.56
CA LYS A 105 -8.01 51.83 -16.73
C LYS A 105 -6.77 50.96 -16.48
N PRO A 106 -6.62 50.38 -15.28
CA PRO A 106 -5.49 49.52 -14.97
C PRO A 106 -5.64 48.13 -15.59
N TYR A 107 -4.62 47.67 -16.29
CA TYR A 107 -4.50 46.32 -16.82
C TYR A 107 -3.15 45.71 -16.48
N VAL A 108 -3.07 44.39 -16.61
CA VAL A 108 -1.82 43.64 -16.61
C VAL A 108 -1.67 42.95 -17.95
N MET A 109 -0.59 43.26 -18.66
CA MET A 109 -0.21 42.54 -19.87
C MET A 109 0.67 41.34 -19.47
N GLU A 110 0.17 40.14 -19.73
CA GLU A 110 0.91 38.91 -19.55
C GLU A 110 1.48 38.44 -20.89
N MET A 111 2.78 38.12 -20.87
CA MET A 111 3.51 37.59 -22.01
C MET A 111 4.17 36.30 -21.57
N LEU A 112 3.79 35.20 -22.20
CA LEU A 112 4.29 33.86 -21.88
C LEU A 112 5.20 33.41 -23.02
N LYS A 113 6.42 33.04 -22.67
CA LYS A 113 7.34 32.38 -23.58
C LYS A 113 7.50 30.93 -23.15
N LYS A 114 7.15 29.99 -24.02
CA LYS A 114 7.52 28.59 -23.85
C LYS A 114 9.05 28.50 -23.96
N LEU A 115 9.69 27.85 -23.00
CA LEU A 115 11.11 27.55 -23.02
C LEU A 115 11.27 26.17 -23.67
N ASP A 116 11.45 26.19 -25.00
CA ASP A 116 11.69 25.03 -25.85
C ASP A 116 13.19 24.88 -26.20
N GLU A 117 13.51 23.90 -27.04
CA GLU A 117 14.88 23.57 -27.47
C GLU A 117 15.58 24.73 -28.22
N ASP A 118 14.81 25.66 -28.80
CA ASP A 118 15.32 26.83 -29.55
C ASP A 118 15.64 28.03 -28.64
N THR A 119 15.26 27.98 -27.37
CA THR A 119 15.64 29.01 -26.41
C THR A 119 17.12 28.82 -26.03
N LEU A 120 17.93 29.91 -26.04
CA LEU A 120 19.38 29.99 -25.77
C LEU A 120 19.87 29.47 -24.39
N ILE A 121 19.17 28.53 -23.80
CA ILE A 121 19.77 27.56 -22.92
C ILE A 121 20.23 26.44 -23.86
N ASP A 122 21.54 26.31 -24.09
CA ASP A 122 22.07 25.19 -24.87
C ASP A 122 21.40 23.88 -24.41
N ALA A 123 21.23 22.89 -25.29
CA ALA A 123 20.64 21.59 -24.92
C ALA A 123 21.31 21.00 -23.66
N VAL A 124 22.59 21.36 -23.45
CA VAL A 124 23.38 21.08 -22.25
C VAL A 124 22.90 21.85 -21.00
N GLY A 125 22.55 23.12 -21.08
CA GLY A 125 22.04 23.95 -20.00
C GLY A 125 20.59 23.65 -19.64
N TYR A 126 19.74 23.36 -20.64
CA TYR A 126 18.37 22.92 -20.42
C TYR A 126 18.40 21.54 -19.78
N GLY A 127 19.21 20.65 -20.35
CA GLY A 127 19.61 19.39 -19.76
C GLY A 127 20.13 19.57 -18.33
N LYS A 128 21.05 20.50 -18.04
CA LYS A 128 21.59 20.73 -16.69
C LYS A 128 20.58 21.29 -15.70
N MET A 129 19.63 22.13 -16.12
CA MET A 129 18.59 22.67 -15.24
C MET A 129 17.53 21.61 -14.93
N VAL A 130 17.01 20.94 -15.96
CA VAL A 130 16.08 19.81 -15.81
C VAL A 130 16.76 18.67 -15.08
N GLN A 131 18.02 18.36 -15.38
CA GLN A 131 18.79 17.35 -14.67
C GLN A 131 19.12 17.81 -13.25
N LYS A 132 19.39 19.08 -12.94
CA LYS A 132 19.57 19.49 -11.54
C LYS A 132 18.26 19.35 -10.77
N LEU A 133 17.14 19.83 -11.30
CA LEU A 133 15.84 19.72 -10.65
C LEU A 133 15.37 18.25 -10.57
N SER A 134 15.51 17.47 -11.64
CA SER A 134 15.24 16.03 -11.68
C SER A 134 16.18 15.27 -10.76
N VAL A 135 17.49 15.56 -10.72
CA VAL A 135 18.43 14.89 -9.81
C VAL A 135 18.12 15.25 -8.37
N TYR A 136 17.73 16.48 -8.06
CA TYR A 136 17.28 16.85 -6.73
C TYR A 136 15.98 16.12 -6.37
N ASN A 137 15.02 16.08 -7.28
CA ASN A 137 13.74 15.41 -7.07
C ASN A 137 13.91 13.88 -6.96
N ASP A 138 14.75 13.29 -7.81
CA ASP A 138 15.10 11.87 -7.79
C ASP A 138 15.86 11.51 -6.51
N LYS A 139 16.79 12.36 -6.03
CA LYS A 139 17.46 12.14 -4.74
C LYS A 139 16.52 12.25 -3.54
N LEU A 140 15.47 13.06 -3.64
CA LEU A 140 14.50 13.26 -2.57
C LEU A 140 13.42 12.19 -2.54
N TYR A 141 12.95 11.76 -3.71
CA TYR A 141 11.76 10.92 -3.87
C TYR A 141 12.01 9.54 -4.45
N ARG A 142 13.25 9.18 -4.85
CA ARG A 142 13.59 7.80 -5.23
C ARG A 142 14.43 7.10 -4.18
N ASP A 143 14.25 5.79 -4.12
CA ASP A 143 15.07 4.86 -3.37
C ASP A 143 16.41 4.66 -4.09
N ALA A 144 17.52 4.77 -3.34
CA ALA A 144 18.86 4.72 -3.92
C ALA A 144 19.24 3.34 -4.47
N LEU A 145 18.66 2.27 -3.92
CA LEU A 145 18.95 0.90 -4.31
C LEU A 145 18.15 0.48 -5.56
N THR A 146 16.83 0.63 -5.49
CA THR A 146 15.92 0.08 -6.51
C THR A 146 15.51 1.12 -7.56
N GLY A 147 15.70 2.40 -7.28
CA GLY A 147 15.22 3.52 -8.10
C GLY A 147 13.70 3.67 -8.13
N ALA A 148 12.93 2.85 -7.41
CA ALA A 148 11.50 3.06 -7.17
C ALA A 148 11.28 4.37 -6.40
N TYR A 149 10.06 4.88 -6.35
CA TYR A 149 9.78 6.01 -5.46
C TYR A 149 9.98 5.57 -4.00
N ASN A 150 10.39 6.47 -3.11
CA ASN A 150 10.58 6.14 -1.70
C ASN A 150 9.33 6.50 -0.88
N ARG A 151 9.31 6.08 0.39
CA ARG A 151 8.20 6.38 1.30
C ARG A 151 7.89 7.88 1.43
N ARG A 152 8.89 8.75 1.31
CA ARG A 152 8.68 10.20 1.38
C ARG A 152 7.82 10.71 0.23
N TYR A 153 8.03 10.20 -0.99
CA TYR A 153 7.17 10.52 -2.13
C TYR A 153 5.71 10.13 -1.86
N TYR A 154 5.49 8.99 -1.20
CA TYR A 154 4.14 8.59 -0.81
C TYR A 154 3.51 9.61 0.15
N GLU A 155 4.22 9.97 1.21
CA GLU A 155 3.71 10.89 2.25
C GLU A 155 3.44 12.29 1.69
N ASP A 156 4.32 12.81 0.83
CA ASP A 156 4.24 14.19 0.33
C ASP A 156 3.26 14.33 -0.85
N GLU A 157 3.23 13.39 -1.81
CA GLU A 157 2.54 13.58 -3.11
C GLU A 157 1.31 12.69 -3.32
N ILE A 158 1.21 11.55 -2.62
CA ILE A 158 0.26 10.49 -2.98
C ILE A 158 -0.78 10.22 -1.90
N LYS A 159 -0.38 10.29 -0.63
CA LYS A 159 -1.17 9.87 0.54
C LYS A 159 -2.62 10.38 0.54
N HIS A 160 -2.80 11.64 0.15
CA HIS A 160 -4.10 12.33 0.17
C HIS A 160 -4.77 12.48 -1.20
N VAL A 161 -4.20 11.86 -2.24
CA VAL A 161 -4.81 11.85 -3.57
C VAL A 161 -6.10 11.03 -3.51
N LYS A 162 -7.15 11.55 -4.15
CA LYS A 162 -8.43 10.86 -4.36
C LYS A 162 -8.63 10.60 -5.84
N GLY A 163 -9.22 9.46 -6.16
CA GLY A 163 -9.56 9.11 -7.53
C GLY A 163 -9.59 7.60 -7.71
N LYS A 164 -10.04 7.19 -8.90
CA LYS A 164 -10.13 5.78 -9.24
C LYS A 164 -8.73 5.20 -9.46
N ALA A 165 -8.33 4.26 -8.61
CA ALA A 165 -7.03 3.60 -8.73
C ALA A 165 -7.05 2.20 -8.12
N GLY A 166 -6.29 1.28 -8.72
CA GLY A 166 -5.92 0.01 -8.09
C GLY A 166 -4.71 0.23 -7.19
N VAL A 167 -4.81 -0.16 -5.93
CA VAL A 167 -3.77 -0.02 -4.91
C VAL A 167 -3.36 -1.41 -4.44
N ALA A 168 -2.07 -1.75 -4.54
CA ALA A 168 -1.55 -3.03 -4.09
C ALA A 168 -0.32 -2.89 -3.23
N ILE A 169 -0.27 -3.63 -2.12
CA ILE A 169 0.93 -3.82 -1.31
C ILE A 169 1.52 -5.18 -1.66
N LEU A 170 2.82 -5.19 -1.88
CA LEU A 170 3.63 -6.35 -2.16
C LEU A 170 4.69 -6.48 -1.07
N ASP A 171 4.88 -7.68 -0.56
CA ASP A 171 5.96 -8.01 0.37
C ASP A 171 6.78 -9.17 -0.20
N VAL A 172 8.09 -9.04 -0.16
CA VAL A 172 8.99 -10.12 -0.57
C VAL A 172 9.04 -11.17 0.54
N ASP A 173 8.53 -12.37 0.23
CA ASP A 173 8.42 -13.42 1.22
C ASP A 173 9.81 -13.86 1.71
N ASP A 174 9.92 -14.09 3.02
CA ASP A 174 11.15 -14.62 3.63
C ASP A 174 12.40 -13.75 3.39
N PHE A 175 12.27 -12.45 3.06
CA PHE A 175 13.41 -11.59 2.67
C PHE A 175 14.51 -11.46 3.73
N LYS A 176 14.15 -11.45 5.02
CA LYS A 176 15.17 -11.46 6.10
C LYS A 176 15.99 -12.74 6.09
N LEU A 177 15.34 -13.90 5.95
CA LEU A 177 16.01 -15.19 5.84
C LEU A 177 16.94 -15.23 4.61
N TYR A 178 16.49 -14.62 3.52
CA TYR A 178 17.27 -14.50 2.29
C TYR A 178 18.58 -13.72 2.49
N ASN A 179 18.51 -12.55 3.16
CA ASN A 179 19.70 -11.79 3.54
C ASN A 179 20.64 -12.58 4.45
N ASP A 180 20.08 -13.32 5.41
CA ASP A 180 20.86 -14.10 6.37
C ASP A 180 21.56 -15.30 5.69
N MET A 181 20.94 -15.93 4.69
CA MET A 181 21.50 -17.10 3.99
C MET A 181 22.51 -16.74 2.89
N HIS A 182 22.26 -15.70 2.11
CA HIS A 182 23.05 -15.38 0.91
C HIS A 182 23.83 -14.06 1.01
N GLY A 183 23.69 -13.35 2.14
CA GLY A 183 24.30 -12.06 2.39
C GLY A 183 23.49 -10.90 1.80
N HIS A 184 23.73 -9.70 2.33
CA HIS A 184 22.99 -8.49 1.95
C HIS A 184 23.06 -8.14 0.46
N HIS A 185 24.18 -8.46 -0.20
CA HIS A 185 24.30 -8.21 -1.64
C HIS A 185 23.31 -9.04 -2.47
N ALA A 186 23.07 -10.29 -2.07
CA ALA A 186 22.04 -11.12 -2.72
C ALA A 186 20.65 -10.50 -2.48
N GLY A 187 20.39 -10.03 -1.26
CA GLY A 187 19.22 -9.24 -0.85
C GLY A 187 18.92 -8.08 -1.77
N ASP A 188 19.92 -7.23 -1.94
CA ASP A 188 19.86 -6.06 -2.80
C ASP A 188 19.50 -6.42 -4.24
N MET A 189 20.13 -7.47 -4.78
CA MET A 189 19.83 -7.96 -6.12
C MET A 189 18.42 -8.53 -6.25
N ALA A 190 17.88 -9.17 -5.21
CA ALA A 190 16.49 -9.64 -5.21
C ALA A 190 15.50 -8.47 -5.27
N LEU A 191 15.70 -7.42 -4.46
CA LEU A 191 14.85 -6.23 -4.48
C LEU A 191 14.90 -5.52 -5.83
N ILE A 192 16.09 -5.39 -6.41
CA ILE A 192 16.28 -4.83 -7.76
C ILE A 192 15.51 -5.67 -8.79
N THR A 193 15.64 -7.00 -8.74
CA THR A 193 14.96 -7.92 -9.65
C THR A 193 13.43 -7.78 -9.56
N VAL A 194 12.88 -7.71 -8.34
CA VAL A 194 11.44 -7.51 -8.12
C VAL A 194 10.98 -6.20 -8.76
N VAL A 195 11.71 -5.11 -8.54
CA VAL A 195 11.35 -3.80 -9.10
C VAL A 195 11.45 -3.77 -10.62
N GLU A 196 12.48 -4.41 -11.21
CA GLU A 196 12.62 -4.53 -12.66
C GLU A 196 11.48 -5.34 -13.28
N VAL A 197 11.09 -6.45 -12.67
CA VAL A 197 9.95 -7.24 -13.13
C VAL A 197 8.68 -6.40 -13.06
N ILE A 198 8.37 -5.77 -11.92
CA ILE A 198 7.15 -4.94 -11.79
C ILE A 198 7.13 -3.84 -12.87
N ARG A 199 8.26 -3.16 -13.11
CA ARG A 199 8.39 -2.10 -14.13
C ARG A 199 8.03 -2.54 -15.54
N GLN A 200 8.22 -3.81 -15.89
CA GLN A 200 7.86 -4.33 -17.22
C GLN A 200 6.34 -4.45 -17.42
N TYR A 201 5.56 -4.52 -16.34
CA TYR A 201 4.11 -4.74 -16.38
C TYR A 201 3.29 -3.49 -16.03
N ILE A 202 3.95 -2.39 -15.67
CA ILE A 202 3.30 -1.12 -15.30
C ILE A 202 3.61 -0.03 -16.33
N ARG A 203 2.70 0.94 -16.44
CA ARG A 203 2.83 2.11 -17.32
C ARG A 203 3.70 3.17 -16.65
N LYS A 204 4.16 4.17 -17.41
CA LYS A 204 4.90 5.33 -16.84
C LYS A 204 4.06 6.17 -15.87
N THR A 205 2.73 6.16 -16.04
CA THR A 205 1.76 6.84 -15.18
C THR A 205 1.59 6.15 -13.83
N ASP A 206 1.81 4.83 -13.81
CA ASP A 206 1.68 3.99 -12.63
C ASP A 206 2.82 4.29 -11.64
N LYS A 207 2.52 4.24 -10.34
CA LYS A 207 3.50 4.56 -9.29
C LYS A 207 3.91 3.30 -8.56
N LEU A 208 5.21 3.01 -8.59
CA LEU A 208 5.84 1.98 -7.78
C LEU A 208 6.69 2.65 -6.71
N ILE A 209 6.35 2.38 -5.46
CA ILE A 209 6.95 2.98 -4.27
C ILE A 209 7.53 1.86 -3.42
N ARG A 210 8.78 1.99 -2.98
CA ARG A 210 9.35 1.17 -1.91
C ARG A 210 8.92 1.77 -0.58
N TYR A 211 7.94 1.14 0.05
CA TYR A 211 7.27 1.62 1.25
C TYR A 211 8.05 1.25 2.52
N GLY A 212 8.65 0.05 2.51
CA GLY A 212 9.48 -0.48 3.59
C GLY A 212 10.81 -1.06 3.08
N GLY A 213 11.43 -1.94 3.87
CA GLY A 213 12.67 -2.61 3.47
C GLY A 213 12.45 -3.55 2.28
N ASP A 214 11.45 -4.41 2.40
CA ASP A 214 11.02 -5.47 1.49
C ASP A 214 9.57 -5.28 1.00
N GLU A 215 8.94 -4.18 1.39
CA GLU A 215 7.56 -3.84 1.05
C GLU A 215 7.50 -2.80 -0.07
N PHE A 216 6.66 -3.07 -1.06
CA PHE A 216 6.39 -2.20 -2.20
C PHE A 216 4.91 -1.86 -2.30
N LEU A 217 4.61 -0.61 -2.60
CA LEU A 217 3.29 -0.11 -2.88
C LEU A 217 3.17 0.20 -4.37
N LEU A 218 2.15 -0.35 -5.01
CA LEU A 218 1.83 -0.15 -6.41
C LEU A 218 0.50 0.58 -6.53
N ILE A 219 0.48 1.66 -7.30
CA ILE A 219 -0.72 2.48 -7.54
C ILE A 219 -0.92 2.59 -9.05
N LEU A 220 -2.11 2.20 -9.49
CA LEU A 220 -2.50 2.06 -10.88
C LEU A 220 -3.74 2.92 -11.13
N PRO A 221 -3.57 4.20 -11.51
CA PRO A 221 -4.69 5.09 -11.78
C PRO A 221 -5.53 4.60 -12.96
N GLU A 222 -6.85 4.81 -12.89
CA GLU A 222 -7.80 4.51 -13.97
C GLU A 222 -7.73 3.06 -14.49
N ILE A 223 -7.45 2.11 -13.59
CA ILE A 223 -7.51 0.68 -13.89
C ILE A 223 -8.88 0.11 -13.48
N ASP A 224 -9.39 -0.81 -14.27
CA ASP A 224 -10.53 -1.65 -13.91
C ASP A 224 -10.08 -2.86 -13.08
N ASN A 225 -10.99 -3.39 -12.27
CA ASN A 225 -10.71 -4.48 -11.35
C ASN A 225 -10.21 -5.76 -12.02
N GLU A 226 -10.79 -6.15 -13.15
CA GLU A 226 -10.40 -7.37 -13.86
C GLU A 226 -8.95 -7.28 -14.37
N ASN A 227 -8.61 -6.17 -15.03
CA ASN A 227 -7.25 -5.92 -15.48
C ASN A 227 -6.27 -5.73 -14.32
N PHE A 228 -6.71 -5.17 -13.21
CA PHE A 228 -5.91 -5.02 -11.99
C PHE A 228 -5.49 -6.38 -11.44
N VAL A 229 -6.44 -7.28 -11.19
CA VAL A 229 -6.18 -8.64 -10.69
C VAL A 229 -5.29 -9.42 -11.65
N GLN A 230 -5.60 -9.38 -12.95
CA GLN A 230 -4.78 -10.04 -13.96
C GLN A 230 -3.34 -9.54 -13.98
N LYS A 231 -3.13 -8.22 -13.81
CA LYS A 231 -1.80 -7.62 -13.78
C LYS A 231 -1.03 -8.07 -12.53
N LEU A 232 -1.65 -8.08 -11.35
CA LEU A 232 -1.01 -8.54 -10.11
C LEU A 232 -0.62 -10.02 -10.20
N ASN A 233 -1.49 -10.88 -10.72
CA ASN A 233 -1.18 -12.30 -10.93
C ASN A 233 -0.04 -12.53 -11.93
N LYS A 234 0.00 -11.75 -13.02
CA LYS A 234 1.12 -11.78 -13.99
C LYS A 234 2.43 -11.37 -13.34
N ILE A 235 2.43 -10.29 -12.54
CA ILE A 235 3.60 -9.81 -11.80
C ILE A 235 4.09 -10.90 -10.84
N LYS A 236 3.20 -11.45 -10.00
CA LYS A 236 3.53 -12.50 -9.04
C LYS A 236 4.17 -13.72 -9.72
N LYS A 237 3.52 -14.25 -10.76
CA LYS A 237 4.01 -15.40 -11.53
C LYS A 237 5.39 -15.09 -12.13
N LYS A 238 5.55 -13.91 -12.71
CA LYS A 238 6.82 -13.54 -13.35
C LYS A 238 7.96 -13.41 -12.34
N ILE A 239 7.71 -12.87 -11.14
CA ILE A 239 8.70 -12.82 -10.07
C ILE A 239 9.13 -14.24 -9.67
N ALA A 240 8.18 -15.17 -9.53
CA ALA A 240 8.47 -16.56 -9.20
C ALA A 240 9.29 -17.32 -10.27
N GLU A 241 9.12 -16.96 -11.53
CA GLU A 241 9.86 -17.55 -12.66
C GLU A 241 11.23 -16.89 -12.90
N THR A 242 11.48 -15.71 -12.33
CA THR A 242 12.70 -14.94 -12.61
C THR A 242 13.79 -15.30 -11.62
N SER A 243 14.93 -15.75 -12.14
CA SER A 243 16.13 -15.99 -11.32
C SER A 243 16.84 -14.68 -11.01
N VAL A 244 17.37 -14.56 -9.79
CA VAL A 244 18.18 -13.41 -9.39
C VAL A 244 19.53 -13.45 -10.10
N PRO A 245 19.97 -12.38 -10.77
CA PRO A 245 21.26 -12.34 -11.46
C PRO A 245 22.41 -12.65 -10.49
N GLY A 246 23.29 -13.58 -10.88
CA GLY A 246 24.39 -14.07 -10.03
C GLY A 246 23.98 -15.19 -9.07
N TYR A 247 22.69 -15.52 -8.98
CA TYR A 247 22.15 -16.50 -8.04
C TYR A 247 21.05 -17.37 -8.69
N ASN A 248 21.43 -18.21 -9.64
CA ASN A 248 20.50 -18.98 -10.49
C ASN A 248 19.62 -20.03 -9.76
N ARG A 249 19.93 -20.35 -8.50
CA ARG A 249 19.15 -21.31 -7.69
C ARG A 249 18.10 -20.64 -6.81
N ILE A 250 18.07 -19.31 -6.77
CA ILE A 250 17.17 -18.55 -5.92
C ILE A 250 15.85 -18.35 -6.65
N LYS A 251 14.76 -18.76 -6.00
CA LYS A 251 13.39 -18.48 -6.43
C LYS A 251 12.80 -17.45 -5.48
N LEU A 252 12.35 -16.33 -6.03
CA LEU A 252 11.67 -15.29 -5.28
C LEU A 252 10.19 -15.60 -5.19
N SER A 253 9.55 -15.25 -4.09
CA SER A 253 8.10 -15.20 -4.02
C SER A 253 7.66 -13.90 -3.35
N VAL A 254 6.44 -13.47 -3.70
CA VAL A 254 5.86 -12.25 -3.15
C VAL A 254 4.42 -12.51 -2.73
N SER A 255 4.07 -11.96 -1.57
CA SER A 255 2.70 -11.85 -1.09
C SER A 255 2.12 -10.51 -1.55
N ILE A 256 0.94 -10.54 -2.17
CA ILE A 256 0.30 -9.35 -2.74
C ILE A 256 -1.11 -9.21 -2.20
N GLY A 257 -1.41 -8.06 -1.60
CA GLY A 257 -2.75 -7.60 -1.26
C GLY A 257 -3.14 -6.41 -2.13
N GLY A 258 -4.22 -6.53 -2.90
CA GLY A 258 -4.71 -5.48 -3.79
C GLY A 258 -6.13 -5.04 -3.42
N VAL A 259 -6.45 -3.79 -3.68
CA VAL A 259 -7.80 -3.25 -3.57
C VAL A 259 -8.04 -2.23 -4.67
N SER A 260 -9.31 -2.02 -5.03
CA SER A 260 -9.68 -0.84 -5.80
C SER A 260 -10.15 0.28 -4.88
N ALA A 261 -9.75 1.49 -5.24
CA ALA A 261 -10.16 2.74 -4.65
C ALA A 261 -10.94 3.52 -5.71
N THR A 262 -12.10 4.06 -5.34
CA THR A 262 -12.97 4.83 -6.25
C THR A 262 -13.19 6.25 -5.74
N GLU A 263 -13.60 6.41 -4.48
CA GLU A 263 -13.93 7.72 -3.88
C GLU A 263 -13.16 8.04 -2.59
N GLU A 264 -12.28 7.14 -2.17
CA GLU A 264 -11.48 7.27 -0.96
C GLU A 264 -10.08 7.81 -1.25
N THR A 265 -9.34 8.11 -0.18
CA THR A 265 -7.94 8.48 -0.27
C THR A 265 -7.04 7.26 -0.48
N VAL A 266 -5.88 7.45 -1.10
CA VAL A 266 -4.90 6.36 -1.23
C VAL A 266 -4.53 5.79 0.14
N GLU A 267 -4.45 6.59 1.20
CA GLU A 267 -4.18 6.11 2.56
C GLU A 267 -5.20 5.07 3.05
N GLU A 268 -6.50 5.31 2.85
CA GLU A 268 -7.56 4.39 3.24
C GLU A 268 -7.46 3.07 2.43
N ALA A 269 -7.16 3.19 1.14
CA ALA A 269 -6.94 2.02 0.28
C ALA A 269 -5.70 1.21 0.67
N VAL A 270 -4.60 1.86 1.06
CA VAL A 270 -3.39 1.21 1.57
C VAL A 270 -3.72 0.40 2.83
N GLN A 271 -4.51 0.94 3.76
CA GLN A 271 -4.91 0.21 4.97
C GLN A 271 -5.74 -1.05 4.68
N ARG A 272 -6.59 -1.01 3.64
CA ARG A 272 -7.35 -2.19 3.19
C ARG A 272 -6.45 -3.19 2.48
N ALA A 273 -5.56 -2.73 1.60
CA ALA A 273 -4.58 -3.57 0.91
C ALA A 273 -3.64 -4.29 1.88
N ASP A 274 -3.25 -3.66 2.99
CA ASP A 274 -2.42 -4.27 4.02
C ASP A 274 -3.10 -5.48 4.68
N LYS A 275 -4.41 -5.40 4.94
CA LYS A 275 -5.21 -6.53 5.42
C LYS A 275 -5.21 -7.68 4.41
N GLN A 276 -5.39 -7.38 3.11
CA GLN A 276 -5.34 -8.38 2.04
C GLN A 276 -3.95 -9.02 1.90
N MET A 277 -2.89 -8.24 2.09
CA MET A 277 -1.52 -8.74 2.04
C MET A 277 -1.22 -9.65 3.24
N TYR A 278 -1.69 -9.30 4.44
CA TYR A 278 -1.57 -10.16 5.61
C TYR A 278 -2.23 -11.52 5.37
N LEU A 279 -3.40 -11.56 4.74
CA LEU A 279 -4.06 -12.80 4.31
C LEU A 279 -3.22 -13.56 3.28
N ALA A 280 -2.66 -12.86 2.28
CA ALA A 280 -1.77 -13.47 1.29
C ALA A 280 -0.51 -14.11 1.91
N LYS A 281 0.05 -13.51 2.98
CA LYS A 281 1.20 -14.08 3.72
C LYS A 281 0.86 -15.38 4.46
N MET A 282 -0.41 -15.59 4.83
CA MET A 282 -0.85 -16.81 5.50
C MET A 282 -1.10 -17.94 4.50
N TYR A 283 -1.63 -17.63 3.32
CA TYR A 283 -2.04 -18.59 2.29
C TYR A 283 -1.12 -18.57 1.07
N LYS A 284 0.20 -18.79 1.27
CA LYS A 284 1.23 -18.77 0.21
C LYS A 284 0.67 -19.29 -1.13
N ASP A 285 0.94 -18.53 -2.21
CA ASP A 285 0.61 -18.78 -3.64
C ASP A 285 -0.56 -18.03 -4.32
N THR A 286 -1.43 -17.28 -3.62
CA THR A 286 -2.47 -16.43 -4.30
C THR A 286 -2.30 -14.92 -4.06
N ALA A 287 -2.61 -14.06 -5.04
CA ALA A 287 -2.74 -12.61 -4.84
C ALA A 287 -4.18 -12.30 -4.41
N MET A 288 -4.38 -11.60 -3.29
CA MET A 288 -5.71 -11.35 -2.73
C MET A 288 -6.21 -9.97 -3.15
N VAL A 289 -7.38 -9.89 -3.79
CA VAL A 289 -8.01 -8.62 -4.22
C VAL A 289 -9.47 -8.55 -3.79
N GLU A 290 -9.90 -7.43 -3.20
CA GLU A 290 -11.23 -7.27 -2.59
C GLU A 290 -12.43 -7.54 -3.52
N GLU A 291 -12.37 -7.27 -4.82
CA GLU A 291 -13.55 -7.45 -5.70
C GLU A 291 -13.74 -8.86 -6.27
N MET A 292 -12.91 -9.84 -5.87
CA MET A 292 -13.27 -11.25 -6.04
C MET A 292 -14.42 -11.68 -5.12
N ASP A 293 -14.86 -10.85 -4.19
CA ASP A 293 -16.04 -11.10 -3.35
C ASP A 293 -17.39 -10.71 -4.01
N GLN A 294 -17.43 -9.96 -5.12
CA GLN A 294 -18.72 -9.45 -5.65
C GLN A 294 -19.21 -10.10 -6.95
N LYS A 295 -18.33 -10.59 -7.82
CA LYS A 295 -18.77 -11.33 -9.03
C LYS A 295 -18.90 -12.84 -8.84
N ILE A 296 -18.33 -13.39 -7.77
CA ILE A 296 -18.57 -14.78 -7.33
C ILE A 296 -19.85 -14.85 -6.46
N ALA A 297 -20.29 -13.70 -5.92
CA ALA A 297 -21.42 -13.61 -5.00
C ALA A 297 -22.81 -13.71 -5.64
N GLU A 298 -22.97 -13.60 -6.97
CA GLU A 298 -24.32 -13.56 -7.56
C GLU A 298 -24.76 -14.84 -8.30
N GLU A 299 -23.87 -15.79 -8.59
CA GLU A 299 -24.27 -17.06 -9.26
C GLU A 299 -23.89 -18.35 -8.52
N ASP A 300 -22.96 -18.32 -7.55
CA ASP A 300 -22.56 -19.52 -6.79
C ASP A 300 -22.65 -19.30 -5.27
N HIS A 301 -23.80 -18.79 -4.82
CA HIS A 301 -24.22 -19.00 -3.44
C HIS A 301 -24.39 -20.50 -3.21
N VAL A 302 -23.35 -21.18 -2.68
CA VAL A 302 -23.45 -22.20 -1.60
C VAL A 302 -22.11 -22.88 -1.22
N GLU A 303 -20.98 -22.83 -1.95
CA GLU A 303 -19.85 -23.78 -1.63
C GLU A 303 -18.41 -23.26 -1.41
N HIS A 304 -18.09 -21.95 -1.42
CA HIS A 304 -16.68 -21.51 -1.32
C HIS A 304 -16.27 -20.62 -0.13
N THR A 305 -17.15 -20.38 0.84
CA THR A 305 -16.78 -19.78 2.13
C THR A 305 -16.16 -20.75 3.13
N ASP A 306 -16.14 -22.05 2.81
CA ASP A 306 -15.76 -23.13 3.73
C ASP A 306 -14.30 -23.62 3.59
N ILE A 307 -13.38 -22.85 2.98
CA ILE A 307 -11.98 -23.34 2.79
C ILE A 307 -10.90 -22.45 3.46
N LEU A 308 -11.22 -21.31 4.10
CA LEU A 308 -10.19 -20.32 4.50
C LEU A 308 -10.29 -19.78 5.94
N ARG A 309 -10.82 -20.56 6.87
CA ARG A 309 -10.75 -20.25 8.31
C ARG A 309 -10.03 -21.40 9.04
N PRO A 310 -9.01 -21.14 9.87
CA PRO A 310 -8.35 -22.19 10.64
C PRO A 310 -9.38 -22.99 11.45
N LEU A 311 -9.25 -24.31 11.44
CA LEU A 311 -10.17 -25.23 12.11
C LEU A 311 -9.84 -25.31 13.60
N ILE A 312 -10.82 -25.01 14.45
CA ILE A 312 -10.75 -25.15 15.90
C ILE A 312 -11.69 -26.27 16.31
N LEU A 313 -11.17 -27.19 17.13
CA LEU A 313 -11.98 -28.21 17.78
C LEU A 313 -12.34 -27.75 19.20
N ILE A 314 -13.63 -27.60 19.47
CA ILE A 314 -14.17 -27.27 20.79
C ILE A 314 -14.69 -28.55 21.42
N VAL A 315 -14.20 -28.90 22.60
CA VAL A 315 -14.53 -30.13 23.31
C VAL A 315 -15.06 -29.75 24.69
N ASP A 316 -16.37 -29.89 24.87
CA ASP A 316 -17.08 -29.48 26.10
C ASP A 316 -18.39 -30.26 26.18
N ASP A 317 -18.70 -30.82 27.35
CA ASP A 317 -19.92 -31.62 27.54
C ASP A 317 -21.17 -30.74 27.64
N SER A 318 -21.01 -29.47 28.01
CA SER A 318 -22.08 -28.49 28.07
C SER A 318 -22.34 -27.84 26.71
N LYS A 319 -23.50 -28.15 26.14
CA LYS A 319 -23.97 -27.54 24.89
C LYS A 319 -23.98 -26.01 24.93
N ILE A 320 -24.35 -25.41 26.06
CA ILE A 320 -24.40 -23.94 26.23
C ILE A 320 -23.00 -23.33 26.10
N ASN A 321 -21.97 -24.00 26.65
CA ASN A 321 -20.61 -23.52 26.54
C ASN A 321 -20.09 -23.61 25.10
N ARG A 322 -20.41 -24.71 24.40
CA ARG A 322 -20.04 -24.85 23.00
C ARG A 322 -20.70 -23.78 22.13
N GLU A 323 -22.00 -23.54 22.30
CA GLU A 323 -22.73 -22.49 21.56
C GLU A 323 -22.12 -21.10 21.80
N LEU A 324 -21.75 -20.77 23.04
CA LEU A 324 -21.09 -19.51 23.37
C LEU A 324 -19.69 -19.39 22.74
N LEU A 325 -18.87 -20.43 22.82
CA LEU A 325 -17.53 -20.41 22.24
C LEU A 325 -17.56 -20.39 20.70
N VAL A 326 -18.54 -21.09 20.09
CA VAL A 326 -18.87 -20.98 18.67
C VAL A 326 -19.23 -19.53 18.36
N GLU A 327 -20.12 -18.89 19.13
CA GLU A 327 -20.50 -17.49 18.91
C GLU A 327 -19.30 -16.54 18.94
N ILE A 328 -18.36 -16.74 19.87
CA ILE A 328 -17.16 -15.91 20.01
C ILE A 328 -16.18 -16.08 18.83
N LEU A 329 -16.11 -17.27 18.23
CA LEU A 329 -15.02 -17.65 17.33
C LEU A 329 -15.44 -17.88 15.87
N GLN A 330 -16.72 -18.19 15.60
CA GLN A 330 -17.23 -18.57 14.28
C GLN A 330 -16.96 -17.53 13.18
N ASP A 331 -16.94 -16.23 13.53
CA ASP A 331 -16.70 -15.15 12.57
C ASP A 331 -15.33 -15.25 11.87
N LYS A 332 -14.33 -15.84 12.53
CA LYS A 332 -12.94 -15.89 12.07
C LYS A 332 -12.39 -17.30 11.91
N TYR A 333 -13.00 -18.29 12.54
CA TYR A 333 -12.52 -19.67 12.60
C TYR A 333 -13.59 -20.65 12.14
N GLN A 334 -13.16 -21.77 11.57
CA GLN A 334 -14.03 -22.92 11.36
C GLN A 334 -14.10 -23.69 12.66
N ILE A 335 -15.30 -24.12 13.06
CA ILE A 335 -15.49 -24.78 14.33
C ILE A 335 -16.04 -26.19 14.10
N ILE A 336 -15.40 -27.17 14.73
CA ILE A 336 -15.97 -28.50 14.94
C ILE A 336 -16.13 -28.72 16.44
N GLU A 337 -17.22 -29.36 16.85
CA GLU A 337 -17.60 -29.50 18.26
C GLU A 337 -17.62 -30.96 18.70
N ALA A 338 -17.02 -31.34 19.82
CA ALA A 338 -17.14 -32.66 20.42
C ALA A 338 -17.78 -32.56 21.82
N GLU A 339 -18.63 -33.52 22.18
CA GLU A 339 -19.34 -33.50 23.47
C GLU A 339 -18.62 -34.27 24.58
N ASN A 340 -17.53 -34.98 24.26
CA ASN A 340 -16.76 -35.80 25.20
C ASN A 340 -15.38 -36.17 24.60
N GLY A 341 -14.50 -36.75 25.41
CA GLY A 341 -13.17 -37.14 24.96
C GLY A 341 -13.15 -38.21 23.86
N ASN A 342 -14.11 -39.15 23.83
CA ASN A 342 -14.18 -40.15 22.77
C ASN A 342 -14.43 -39.52 21.39
N GLU A 343 -15.39 -38.60 21.31
CA GLU A 343 -15.65 -37.84 20.07
C GLU A 343 -14.50 -36.92 19.68
N CYS A 344 -13.76 -36.39 20.66
CA CYS A 344 -12.54 -35.64 20.41
C CYS A 344 -11.50 -36.50 19.70
N VAL A 345 -11.23 -37.69 20.23
CA VAL A 345 -10.29 -38.66 19.64
C VAL A 345 -10.72 -39.05 18.21
N GLU A 346 -11.99 -39.37 18.00
CA GLU A 346 -12.52 -39.68 16.66
C GLU A 346 -12.30 -38.53 15.66
N LYS A 347 -12.42 -37.28 16.12
CA LYS A 347 -12.19 -36.08 15.28
C LYS A 347 -10.72 -35.78 15.06
N LEU A 348 -9.86 -36.06 16.03
CA LEU A 348 -8.41 -35.98 15.86
C LEU A 348 -7.92 -36.95 14.79
N GLU A 349 -8.39 -38.20 14.82
CA GLU A 349 -8.05 -39.19 13.80
C GLU A 349 -8.53 -38.78 12.40
N LYS A 350 -9.72 -38.15 12.32
CA LYS A 350 -10.32 -37.76 11.05
C LYS A 350 -9.78 -36.45 10.47
N TYR A 351 -9.48 -35.47 11.32
CA TYR A 351 -9.20 -34.09 10.92
C TYR A 351 -7.86 -33.54 11.48
N GLY A 352 -7.08 -34.33 12.22
CA GLY A 352 -5.95 -33.84 13.02
C GLY A 352 -4.96 -32.93 12.28
N ASN A 353 -4.65 -33.25 11.02
CA ASN A 353 -3.74 -32.44 10.20
C ASN A 353 -4.26 -31.02 9.90
N ASP A 354 -5.57 -30.84 9.91
CA ASP A 354 -6.24 -29.58 9.59
C ASP A 354 -6.59 -28.77 10.85
N ILE A 355 -6.58 -29.41 12.03
CA ILE A 355 -6.88 -28.75 13.30
C ILE A 355 -5.72 -27.81 13.67
N ALA A 356 -6.06 -26.54 13.83
CA ALA A 356 -5.12 -25.48 14.21
C ALA A 356 -5.01 -25.32 15.73
N LEU A 357 -6.07 -25.64 16.48
CA LEU A 357 -6.13 -25.49 17.94
C LEU A 357 -7.28 -26.31 18.53
N ILE A 358 -7.12 -26.80 19.75
CA ILE A 358 -8.18 -27.46 20.53
C ILE A 358 -8.51 -26.63 21.78
N LEU A 359 -9.78 -26.37 22.00
CA LEU A 359 -10.33 -25.90 23.28
C LEU A 359 -10.91 -27.10 24.01
N LEU A 360 -10.33 -27.46 25.16
CA LEU A 360 -10.62 -28.73 25.83
C LEU A 360 -11.10 -28.51 27.27
N ASP A 361 -12.35 -28.88 27.57
CA ASP A 361 -12.78 -29.03 28.97
C ASP A 361 -12.06 -30.23 29.61
N ILE A 362 -11.67 -30.08 30.87
CA ILE A 362 -11.07 -31.17 31.65
C ILE A 362 -12.14 -32.12 32.16
N VAL A 363 -13.28 -31.60 32.62
CA VAL A 363 -14.27 -32.42 33.32
C VAL A 363 -15.40 -32.75 32.36
N MET A 364 -15.35 -33.96 31.79
CA MET A 364 -16.36 -34.44 30.85
C MET A 364 -16.70 -35.91 31.13
N PRO A 365 -17.93 -36.37 30.80
CA PRO A 365 -18.31 -37.76 30.93
C PRO A 365 -17.61 -38.65 29.90
N LYS A 366 -17.60 -39.96 30.18
CA LYS A 366 -16.94 -41.02 29.40
C LYS A 366 -15.41 -40.94 29.43
N MET A 367 -14.83 -39.98 28.71
CA MET A 367 -13.40 -39.73 28.64
C MET A 367 -13.16 -38.27 28.96
N ASP A 368 -12.38 -38.02 30.01
CA ASP A 368 -12.08 -36.68 30.51
C ASP A 368 -10.95 -36.01 29.71
N GLY A 369 -10.74 -34.71 29.92
CA GLY A 369 -9.73 -33.96 29.17
C GLY A 369 -8.29 -34.40 29.49
N PHE A 370 -8.03 -34.96 30.67
CA PHE A 370 -6.70 -35.50 30.99
C PHE A 370 -6.41 -36.76 30.17
N ALA A 371 -7.37 -37.66 30.03
CA ALA A 371 -7.24 -38.84 29.18
C ALA A 371 -7.06 -38.44 27.70
N VAL A 372 -7.70 -37.36 27.24
CA VAL A 372 -7.49 -36.82 25.88
C VAL A 372 -6.06 -36.30 25.70
N LEU A 373 -5.54 -35.53 26.66
CA LEU A 373 -4.16 -35.05 26.63
C LEU A 373 -3.16 -36.21 26.65
N GLU A 374 -3.39 -37.23 27.47
CA GLU A 374 -2.55 -38.43 27.52
C GLU A 374 -2.55 -39.16 26.18
N TYR A 375 -3.72 -39.33 25.55
CA TYR A 375 -3.83 -39.89 24.20
C TYR A 375 -3.06 -39.06 23.16
N MET A 376 -3.24 -37.74 23.16
CA MET A 376 -2.54 -36.84 22.23
C MET A 376 -1.02 -36.89 22.42
N ASN A 377 -0.54 -37.10 23.64
CA ASN A 377 0.89 -37.24 23.93
C ASN A 377 1.43 -38.60 23.44
N GLN A 378 0.68 -39.68 23.64
CA GLN A 378 1.05 -41.02 23.15
C GLN A 378 1.13 -41.08 21.62
N GLU A 379 0.17 -40.46 20.94
CA GLU A 379 0.08 -40.41 19.47
C GLU A 379 0.79 -39.18 18.85
N GLN A 380 1.55 -38.42 19.64
CA GLN A 380 2.33 -37.24 19.24
C GLN A 380 1.56 -36.05 18.63
N TRP A 381 0.23 -36.05 18.67
CA TRP A 381 -0.59 -34.91 18.24
C TRP A 381 -0.30 -33.62 19.01
N ILE A 382 0.13 -33.74 20.27
CA ILE A 382 0.38 -32.61 21.17
C ILE A 382 1.54 -31.71 20.71
N ASP A 383 2.47 -32.23 19.91
CA ASP A 383 3.62 -31.48 19.40
C ASP A 383 3.20 -30.49 18.30
N ASP A 384 2.17 -30.84 17.52
CA ASP A 384 1.72 -30.07 16.38
C ASP A 384 0.49 -29.22 16.69
N ILE A 385 -0.44 -29.73 17.52
CA ILE A 385 -1.74 -29.10 17.78
C ILE A 385 -1.76 -28.52 19.20
N PRO A 386 -1.80 -27.18 19.35
CA PRO A 386 -1.90 -26.56 20.67
C PRO A 386 -3.26 -26.84 21.32
N VAL A 387 -3.24 -27.24 22.59
CA VAL A 387 -4.44 -27.44 23.41
C VAL A 387 -4.54 -26.37 24.49
N ILE A 388 -5.59 -25.56 24.43
CA ILE A 388 -5.96 -24.64 25.51
C ILE A 388 -7.04 -25.31 26.35
N VAL A 389 -6.74 -25.45 27.64
CA VAL A 389 -7.65 -26.09 28.57
C VAL A 389 -8.69 -25.11 29.10
N ILE A 390 -9.95 -25.53 29.17
CA ILE A 390 -11.02 -24.79 29.82
C ILE A 390 -11.22 -25.40 31.21
N SER A 391 -11.14 -24.57 32.26
CA SER A 391 -11.36 -25.00 33.64
C SER A 391 -12.45 -24.18 34.33
N GLY A 392 -13.36 -24.87 35.00
CA GLY A 392 -14.33 -24.29 35.94
C GLY A 392 -13.84 -24.24 37.39
N GLU A 393 -12.75 -24.94 37.73
CA GLU A 393 -12.19 -24.95 39.09
C GLU A 393 -11.01 -23.98 39.23
N ASP A 394 -10.98 -23.24 40.35
CA ASP A 394 -9.88 -22.34 40.75
C ASP A 394 -8.71 -23.09 41.41
N SER A 395 -8.68 -24.42 41.37
CA SER A 395 -7.62 -25.22 41.97
C SER A 395 -6.35 -25.13 41.11
N GLU A 396 -5.30 -24.48 41.63
CA GLU A 396 -3.99 -24.40 40.99
C GLU A 396 -3.42 -25.78 40.62
N GLU A 397 -3.79 -26.81 41.36
CA GLU A 397 -3.41 -28.20 41.13
C GLU A 397 -3.92 -28.76 39.80
N TYR A 398 -5.15 -28.44 39.39
CA TYR A 398 -5.70 -28.90 38.10
C TYR A 398 -5.04 -28.17 36.93
N ILE A 399 -4.77 -26.88 37.08
CA ILE A 399 -4.04 -26.11 36.08
C ILE A 399 -2.62 -26.67 35.92
N TRP A 400 -1.94 -26.96 37.02
CA TRP A 400 -0.60 -27.55 36.99
C TRP A 400 -0.58 -28.90 36.30
N ARG A 401 -1.51 -29.80 36.66
CA ARG A 401 -1.66 -31.10 36.02
C ARG A 401 -1.94 -31.01 34.53
N ALA A 402 -2.69 -29.99 34.09
CA ALA A 402 -2.95 -29.77 32.67
C ALA A 402 -1.68 -29.39 31.90
N TYR A 403 -0.83 -28.53 32.48
CA TYR A 403 0.47 -28.19 31.90
C TYR A 403 1.40 -29.39 31.84
N GLU A 404 1.47 -30.20 32.90
CA GLU A 404 2.27 -31.44 32.90
C GLU A 404 1.82 -32.44 31.85
N ALA A 405 0.53 -32.45 31.52
CA ALA A 405 -0.06 -33.28 30.46
C ALA A 405 0.09 -32.69 29.04
N GLY A 406 0.73 -31.52 28.89
CA GLY A 406 1.05 -30.93 27.58
C GLY A 406 0.14 -29.79 27.12
N ALA A 407 -0.80 -29.32 27.94
CA ALA A 407 -1.58 -28.13 27.62
C ALA A 407 -0.69 -26.88 27.52
N VAL A 408 -0.99 -25.99 26.58
CA VAL A 408 -0.16 -24.79 26.30
C VAL A 408 -0.64 -23.55 27.05
N ASP A 409 -1.91 -23.51 27.43
CA ASP A 409 -2.54 -22.41 28.13
C ASP A 409 -3.87 -22.87 28.74
N TYR A 410 -4.50 -22.01 29.55
CA TYR A 410 -5.83 -22.25 30.09
C TYR A 410 -6.76 -21.03 30.03
N ILE A 411 -8.06 -21.29 30.01
CA ILE A 411 -9.16 -20.33 30.08
C ILE A 411 -10.03 -20.67 31.29
N ARG A 412 -10.24 -19.70 32.17
CA ARG A 412 -11.16 -19.86 33.31
C ARG A 412 -12.58 -19.53 32.90
N ARG A 413 -13.54 -20.26 33.48
CA ARG A 413 -14.95 -19.87 33.48
C ARG A 413 -15.22 -18.90 34.64
N PRO A 414 -16.14 -17.92 34.49
CA PRO A 414 -16.94 -17.63 33.31
C PRO A 414 -16.12 -17.00 32.18
N PHE A 415 -16.52 -17.23 30.92
CA PHE A 415 -15.78 -16.77 29.75
C PHE A 415 -15.89 -15.26 29.55
N ASP A 416 -14.75 -14.56 29.48
CA ASP A 416 -14.68 -13.23 28.87
C ASP A 416 -14.36 -13.39 27.38
N MET A 417 -15.31 -12.98 26.53
CA MET A 417 -15.24 -13.12 25.07
C MET A 417 -13.93 -12.55 24.48
N ARG A 418 -13.45 -11.43 25.02
CA ARG A 418 -12.22 -10.78 24.55
C ARG A 418 -10.98 -11.57 24.94
N ILE A 419 -10.97 -12.14 26.14
CA ILE A 419 -9.86 -12.96 26.63
C ILE A 419 -9.76 -14.26 25.83
N VAL A 420 -10.90 -14.94 25.62
CA VAL A 420 -10.97 -16.17 24.81
C VAL A 420 -10.42 -15.90 23.41
N TYR A 421 -10.96 -14.89 22.73
CA TYR A 421 -10.53 -14.52 21.37
C TYR A 421 -9.03 -14.21 21.32
N GLN A 422 -8.52 -13.38 22.24
CA GLN A 422 -7.12 -12.97 22.23
C GLN A 422 -6.17 -14.15 22.49
N ARG A 423 -6.53 -15.08 23.39
CA ARG A 423 -5.72 -16.29 23.67
C ARG A 423 -5.67 -17.21 22.47
N VAL A 424 -6.82 -17.52 21.89
CA VAL A 424 -6.93 -18.35 20.67
C VAL A 424 -6.12 -17.72 19.53
N PHE A 425 -6.30 -16.43 19.28
CA PHE A 425 -5.58 -15.71 18.22
C PHE A 425 -4.06 -15.75 18.42
N ASN A 426 -3.59 -15.45 19.65
CA ASN A 426 -2.16 -15.46 19.96
C ASN A 426 -1.56 -16.86 19.81
N MET A 427 -2.29 -17.89 20.23
CA MET A 427 -1.81 -19.28 20.19
C MET A 427 -1.70 -19.80 18.76
N ILE A 428 -2.74 -19.61 17.94
CA ILE A 428 -2.70 -19.98 16.52
C ILE A 428 -1.56 -19.23 15.81
N LYS A 429 -1.38 -17.94 16.11
CA LYS A 429 -0.27 -17.14 15.55
C LYS A 429 1.10 -17.66 15.96
N LEU A 430 1.27 -18.10 17.21
CA LEU A 430 2.52 -18.67 17.71
C LEU A 430 2.84 -20.00 17.02
N TYR A 431 1.88 -20.92 16.96
CA TYR A 431 2.07 -22.25 16.37
C TYR A 431 2.24 -22.18 14.85
N ALA A 432 1.58 -21.25 14.17
CA ALA A 432 1.84 -20.98 12.76
C ALA A 432 3.31 -20.55 12.52
N LYS A 433 3.89 -19.73 13.41
CA LYS A 433 5.32 -19.36 13.34
C LYS A 433 6.23 -20.54 13.65
N GLN A 434 5.90 -21.36 14.64
CA GLN A 434 6.70 -22.54 15.01
C GLN A 434 6.72 -23.56 13.88
N ARG A 435 5.57 -23.90 13.30
CA ARG A 435 5.47 -24.79 12.13
C ARG A 435 6.29 -24.27 10.94
N ARG A 436 6.33 -22.94 10.73
CA ARG A 436 7.18 -22.32 9.70
C ARG A 436 8.67 -22.51 10.00
N LEU A 437 9.11 -22.32 11.24
CA LEU A 437 10.52 -22.50 11.63
C LEU A 437 10.96 -23.96 11.51
N VAL A 438 10.12 -24.90 11.95
CA VAL A 438 10.40 -26.34 11.82
C VAL A 438 10.55 -26.71 10.35
N LYS A 439 9.63 -26.29 9.47
CA LYS A 439 9.75 -26.52 8.02
C LYS A 439 11.05 -25.98 7.42
N ILE A 440 11.51 -24.82 7.86
CA ILE A 440 12.80 -24.25 7.42
C ILE A 440 13.96 -25.13 7.86
N LEU A 441 13.97 -25.60 9.11
CA LEU A 441 15.02 -26.46 9.65
C LEU A 441 15.04 -27.83 8.96
N THR A 442 13.88 -28.45 8.75
CA THR A 442 13.78 -29.73 8.05
C THR A 442 14.31 -29.62 6.62
N ALA A 443 13.96 -28.56 5.89
CA ALA A 443 14.48 -28.30 4.56
C ALA A 443 16.02 -28.11 4.54
N GLN A 444 16.60 -27.47 5.55
CA GLN A 444 18.06 -27.31 5.69
C GLN A 444 18.79 -28.63 5.97
N ILE A 445 18.17 -29.52 6.75
CA ILE A 445 18.72 -30.86 7.04
C ILE A 445 18.71 -31.71 5.78
N GLU A 446 17.58 -31.76 5.06
CA GLU A 446 17.47 -32.48 3.78
C GLU A 446 18.46 -31.97 2.73
N GLU A 447 18.71 -30.66 2.68
CA GLU A 447 19.71 -30.07 1.77
C GLU A 447 21.14 -30.49 2.14
N ARG A 448 21.48 -30.55 3.43
CA ARG A 448 22.79 -31.04 3.91
C ARG A 448 22.99 -32.53 3.69
N GLU A 449 21.97 -33.34 3.90
CA GLU A 449 22.02 -34.80 3.66
C GLU A 449 22.21 -35.10 2.16
N ASN A 450 21.53 -34.35 1.29
CA ASN A 450 21.74 -34.46 -0.15
C ASN A 450 23.15 -34.03 -0.59
N LEU A 451 23.72 -32.98 0.03
CA LEU A 451 25.10 -32.55 -0.25
C LEU A 451 26.15 -33.59 0.19
N SER A 452 25.91 -34.27 1.32
CA SER A 452 26.81 -35.31 1.83
C SER A 452 26.73 -36.62 1.03
N GLN A 453 25.55 -36.99 0.52
CA GLN A 453 25.42 -38.13 -0.39
C GLN A 453 26.06 -37.90 -1.77
N ILE A 454 26.22 -36.65 -2.20
CA ILE A 454 26.92 -36.31 -3.45
C ILE A 454 28.45 -36.34 -3.25
N SER A 455 28.95 -35.98 -2.06
CA SER A 455 30.38 -36.08 -1.75
C SER A 455 30.88 -37.51 -1.55
N ASP A 456 30.03 -38.45 -1.12
CA ASP A 456 30.41 -39.86 -0.92
C ASP A 456 30.36 -40.72 -2.21
N LYS A 457 29.82 -40.18 -3.31
CA LYS A 457 29.76 -40.84 -4.63
C LYS A 457 30.77 -40.27 -5.65
N SER A 458 31.58 -39.31 -5.25
CA SER A 458 32.66 -38.70 -6.04
C SER A 458 34.01 -39.20 -5.54
#